data_AF-A0A9Q0N109-F1
#
_entry.id   AF-A0A9Q0N109-F1
#
_cell.length_a   1.000
_cell.length_b   1.000
_cell.length_c   1.000
_cell.angle_alpha   90.00
_cell.angle_beta   90.00
_cell.angle_gamma   90.00
#
_symmetry.space_group_name_H-M   'P 1'
#
loop_
_entity.id
_entity.type
_entity.pdbx_description
1 polymer ?
#
loop_
_entity_poly.entity_id
_entity_poly.type
_entity_poly.pdbx_seq_one_letter_code
_entity_poly.pdbx_strand_id
1 'polypeptide(L)'
;MSTIRKCAVKNCVYDESVTYHRIPKDFATRNDWLNLLCLPPTTSNRVCSKHFNPLDFVVKDDGHIWLKKNAYPFPVIITSEPFENEVEVEYTPLKYID
;
A
#
# COMPACT_ATOMS: atom_id res chain seq x y z
N MET A 1 24.79 2.68 -17.34
CA MET A 1 24.20 2.94 -16.00
C MET A 1 22.77 2.41 -16.02
N SER A 2 22.48 1.32 -15.32
CA SER A 2 21.10 0.81 -15.21
C SER A 2 20.27 1.73 -14.33
N THR A 3 19.16 2.26 -14.84
CA THR A 3 18.26 3.13 -14.08
C THR A 3 17.58 2.31 -12.98
N ILE A 4 17.73 2.72 -11.72
CA ILE A 4 17.05 2.08 -10.60
C ILE A 4 15.54 2.21 -10.81
N ARG A 5 14.81 1.09 -10.74
CA ARG A 5 13.34 1.11 -10.82
C ARG A 5 12.79 1.68 -9.51
N LYS A 6 12.03 2.77 -9.60
CA LYS A 6 11.42 3.43 -8.43
C LYS A 6 9.94 3.07 -8.33
N CYS A 7 9.49 2.75 -7.12
CA CYS A 7 8.06 2.58 -6.82
C CYS A 7 7.37 3.95 -6.89
N ALA A 8 6.18 4.01 -7.48
CA ALA A 8 5.41 5.25 -7.62
C ALA A 8 4.78 5.70 -6.30
N VAL A 9 4.56 4.79 -5.35
CA VAL A 9 3.94 5.09 -4.05
C VAL A 9 4.84 6.02 -3.24
N LYS A 10 4.27 7.13 -2.75
CA LYS A 10 4.99 8.13 -1.96
C LYS A 10 5.61 7.49 -0.71
N ASN A 11 6.84 7.89 -0.37
CA ASN A 11 7.59 7.38 0.78
C ASN A 11 7.87 5.85 0.76
N CYS A 12 7.64 5.15 -0.36
CA CYS A 12 8.04 3.75 -0.48
C CYS A 12 9.56 3.62 -0.48
N VAL A 13 10.10 2.86 0.47
CA VAL A 13 11.54 2.56 0.56
C VAL A 13 11.94 1.60 -0.56
N TYR A 14 13.04 1.89 -1.25
CA TYR A 14 13.62 1.01 -2.27
C TYR A 14 14.07 -0.32 -1.65
N ASP A 15 13.90 -1.39 -2.41
CA ASP A 15 14.27 -2.74 -2.01
C ASP A 15 14.54 -3.52 -3.30
N GLU A 16 15.71 -4.15 -3.39
CA GLU A 16 16.11 -4.87 -4.61
C GLU A 16 15.44 -6.25 -4.75
N SER A 17 14.86 -6.76 -3.67
CA SER A 17 14.20 -8.08 -3.65
C SER A 17 12.75 -8.06 -4.17
N VAL A 18 12.20 -6.87 -4.43
CA VAL A 18 10.79 -6.71 -4.82
C VAL A 18 10.60 -6.76 -6.33
N THR A 19 9.43 -7.24 -6.74
CA THR A 19 8.98 -7.15 -8.13
C THR A 19 8.20 -5.86 -8.36
N TYR A 20 8.22 -5.36 -9.61
CA TYR A 20 7.58 -4.11 -10.00
C TYR A 20 6.46 -4.34 -11.00
N HIS A 21 5.24 -4.06 -10.59
CA HIS A 21 4.02 -4.30 -11.34
C HIS A 21 3.54 -3.00 -12.00
N ARG A 22 3.11 -3.08 -13.26
CA ARG A 22 2.55 -1.92 -13.98
C ARG A 22 1.13 -1.64 -13.51
N ILE A 23 0.73 -0.39 -13.58
CA ILE A 23 -0.69 -0.02 -13.43
C ILE A 23 -1.54 -0.77 -14.48
N PRO A 24 -2.71 -1.33 -14.10
CA PRO A 24 -3.61 -2.01 -15.02
C PRO A 24 -3.98 -1.17 -16.24
N LYS A 25 -4.22 -1.84 -17.37
CA LYS A 25 -4.71 -1.19 -18.60
C LYS A 25 -6.22 -0.94 -18.55
N ASP A 26 -6.95 -1.84 -17.89
CA ASP A 26 -8.39 -1.72 -17.70
C ASP A 26 -8.73 -0.43 -16.95
N PHE A 27 -9.72 0.32 -17.44
CA PHE A 27 -10.05 1.65 -16.93
C PHE A 27 -10.52 1.62 -15.48
N ALA A 28 -11.39 0.67 -15.13
CA ALA A 28 -11.96 0.58 -13.80
C ALA A 28 -10.90 0.19 -12.78
N THR A 29 -10.18 -0.93 -13.01
CA THR A 29 -9.12 -1.39 -12.09
C THR A 29 -7.98 -0.37 -11.98
N ARG A 30 -7.66 0.33 -13.08
CA ARG A 30 -6.68 1.42 -13.07
C ARG A 30 -7.09 2.53 -12.12
N ASN A 31 -8.32 3.02 -12.23
CA ASN A 31 -8.78 4.13 -11.39
C ASN A 31 -8.80 3.73 -9.91
N ASP A 32 -9.23 2.51 -9.59
CA ASP A 32 -9.18 2.00 -8.22
C ASP A 32 -7.74 1.98 -7.67
N TRP A 33 -6.79 1.46 -8.43
CA TRP A 33 -5.37 1.46 -8.03
C TRP A 33 -4.83 2.86 -7.80
N LEU A 34 -5.13 3.80 -8.70
CA LEU A 34 -4.67 5.18 -8.59
C LEU A 34 -5.27 5.87 -7.36
N ASN A 35 -6.55 5.63 -7.07
CA ASN A 35 -7.23 6.17 -5.90
C ASN A 35 -6.64 5.60 -4.60
N LEU A 36 -6.50 4.27 -4.50
CA LEU A 36 -5.94 3.58 -3.33
C LEU A 36 -4.52 4.06 -3.01
N LEU A 37 -3.72 4.32 -4.05
CA LEU A 37 -2.32 4.71 -3.89
C LEU A 37 -2.10 6.23 -3.88
N CYS A 38 -3.17 7.02 -4.01
CA CYS A 38 -3.12 8.48 -4.18
C CYS A 38 -2.15 8.92 -5.28
N LEU A 39 -2.18 8.23 -6.43
CA LEU A 39 -1.29 8.47 -7.57
C LEU A 39 -1.94 9.30 -8.67
N PRO A 40 -1.16 10.13 -9.39
CA PRO A 40 -1.67 10.81 -10.57
C PRO A 40 -2.01 9.82 -11.69
N PRO A 41 -2.95 10.14 -12.58
CA PRO A 41 -3.38 9.27 -13.66
C PRO A 41 -2.30 9.13 -14.74
N THR A 42 -1.41 8.16 -14.56
CA THR A 42 -0.40 7.75 -15.54
C THR A 42 -0.28 6.23 -15.59
N THR A 43 0.03 5.70 -16.78
CA THR A 43 0.24 4.27 -17.02
C THR A 43 1.72 3.87 -16.96
N SER A 44 2.64 4.84 -16.88
CA SER A 44 4.08 4.56 -16.79
C SER A 44 4.54 4.17 -15.39
N ASN A 45 3.74 4.50 -14.37
CA ASN A 45 4.00 4.19 -12.98
C ASN A 45 4.11 2.67 -12.74
N ARG A 46 4.94 2.32 -11.75
CA ARG A 46 5.04 0.95 -11.24
C ARG A 46 4.92 0.93 -9.73
N VAL A 47 4.31 -0.13 -9.23
CA VAL A 47 4.08 -0.37 -7.80
C VAL A 47 4.84 -1.64 -7.43
N CYS A 48 5.59 -1.60 -6.34
CA CYS A 48 6.34 -2.77 -5.89
C CYS A 48 5.45 -3.79 -5.17
N SER A 49 5.90 -5.04 -5.08
CA SER A 49 5.14 -6.14 -4.48
C SER A 49 4.74 -5.92 -3.01
N LYS A 50 5.45 -5.05 -2.28
CA LYS A 50 5.15 -4.71 -0.87
C LYS A 50 3.77 -4.08 -0.66
N HIS A 51 3.16 -3.55 -1.73
CA HIS A 51 1.84 -2.93 -1.64
C HIS A 51 0.70 -3.92 -1.89
N PHE A 52 0.96 -5.20 -2.09
CA PHE A 52 -0.08 -6.19 -2.37
C PHE A 52 -0.06 -7.31 -1.33
N ASN A 53 -1.17 -8.07 -1.25
CA ASN A 53 -1.20 -9.28 -0.47
C ASN A 53 -0.27 -10.34 -1.12
N PRO A 54 0.63 -11.00 -0.38
CA PRO A 54 1.47 -12.08 -0.92
C PRO A 54 0.69 -13.22 -1.60
N LEU A 55 -0.56 -13.45 -1.18
CA LEU A 55 -1.44 -14.46 -1.78
C LEU A 55 -2.00 -14.04 -3.14
N ASP A 56 -1.84 -12.78 -3.54
CA ASP A 56 -2.30 -12.27 -4.84
C ASP A 56 -1.28 -12.49 -5.96
N PHE A 57 -0.13 -13.07 -5.67
CA PHE A 57 0.87 -13.41 -6.67
C PHE A 57 0.67 -14.82 -7.23
N VAL A 58 0.93 -14.96 -8.53
CA VAL A 58 0.96 -16.23 -9.24
C VAL A 58 2.29 -16.31 -9.98
N VAL A 59 3.03 -17.38 -9.75
CA VAL A 59 4.23 -17.71 -10.52
C VAL A 59 3.80 -18.44 -11.78
N LYS A 60 4.18 -17.92 -12.94
CA LYS A 60 3.95 -18.54 -14.25
C LYS A 60 5.03 -19.60 -14.53
N ASP A 61 4.78 -20.45 -15.52
CA ASP A 61 5.70 -21.53 -15.92
C ASP A 61 7.07 -21.01 -16.38
N ASP A 62 7.14 -19.76 -16.84
CA ASP A 62 8.35 -19.05 -17.24
C ASP A 62 9.10 -18.40 -16.06
N GLY A 63 8.63 -18.60 -14.82
CA GLY A 63 9.19 -18.01 -13.61
C GLY A 63 8.79 -16.54 -13.38
N HIS A 64 8.01 -15.92 -14.27
CA HIS A 64 7.54 -14.56 -14.04
C HIS A 64 6.47 -14.51 -12.95
N ILE A 65 6.57 -13.50 -12.09
CA ILE A 65 5.59 -13.23 -11.02
C ILE A 65 4.54 -12.25 -11.54
N TRP A 66 3.28 -12.70 -11.53
CA TRP A 66 2.11 -11.93 -11.95
C TRP A 66 1.17 -11.68 -10.79
N LEU A 67 0.39 -10.61 -10.88
CA LEU A 67 -0.73 -10.37 -9.97
C LEU A 67 -1.98 -11.06 -10.50
N LYS A 68 -2.81 -11.60 -9.60
CA LYS A 68 -4.18 -12.05 -9.92
C LYS A 68 -5.00 -10.90 -10.50
N LYS A 69 -6.01 -11.23 -11.31
CA LYS A 69 -6.87 -10.22 -11.97
C LYS A 69 -7.56 -9.26 -10.98
N ASN A 70 -7.90 -9.76 -9.80
CA ASN A 70 -8.59 -9.00 -8.75
C ASN A 70 -7.64 -8.58 -7.61
N ALA A 71 -6.33 -8.54 -7.87
CA ALA A 71 -5.36 -8.06 -6.90
C ALA A 71 -5.41 -6.54 -6.84
N TYR A 72 -5.54 -6.01 -5.62
CA TYR A 72 -5.53 -4.58 -5.36
C TYR A 72 -4.43 -4.23 -4.37
N PRO A 73 -3.80 -3.05 -4.52
CA PRO A 73 -2.84 -2.61 -3.54
C PRO A 73 -3.53 -2.22 -2.22
N PHE A 74 -2.78 -2.25 -1.13
CA PHE A 74 -3.23 -1.66 0.13
C PHE A 74 -3.41 -0.14 -0.02
N PRO A 75 -4.49 0.45 0.53
CA PRO A 75 -4.68 1.89 0.54
C PRO A 75 -3.52 2.60 1.26
N VAL A 76 -3.04 3.70 0.70
CA VAL A 76 -2.10 4.61 1.38
C VAL A 76 -2.89 5.41 2.41
N ILE A 77 -2.64 5.15 3.68
CA ILE A 77 -3.20 5.95 4.78
C ILE A 77 -2.33 7.19 4.94
N ILE A 78 -2.86 8.34 4.51
CA ILE A 78 -2.25 9.64 4.80
C ILE A 78 -2.73 10.02 6.20
N THR A 79 -1.93 9.78 7.23
CA THR A 79 -2.22 10.31 8.57
C THR A 79 -2.04 11.82 8.51
N SER A 80 -3.14 12.55 8.38
CA SER A 80 -3.11 14.02 8.31
C SER A 80 -3.23 14.72 9.66
N GLU A 81 -3.21 14.02 10.81
CA GLU A 81 -3.35 14.69 12.11
C GLU A 81 -2.39 14.14 13.18
N PRO A 82 -1.74 15.02 13.97
CA PRO A 82 -1.14 14.62 15.24
C PRO A 82 -2.26 14.08 16.14
N PHE A 83 -2.00 12.96 16.82
CA PHE A 83 -2.89 12.39 17.82
C PHE A 83 -2.92 13.34 19.03
N GLU A 84 -3.72 14.40 18.99
CA GLU A 84 -3.90 15.29 20.12
C GLU A 84 -4.90 14.69 21.11
N ASN A 85 -4.40 14.54 22.34
CA ASN A 85 -5.07 14.28 23.61
C ASN A 85 -5.29 12.81 23.97
N GLU A 86 -4.25 12.24 24.58
CA GLU A 86 -4.43 11.30 25.69
C GLU A 86 -5.41 11.95 26.70
N VAL A 87 -6.62 11.42 26.81
CA VAL A 87 -7.51 11.80 27.91
C VAL A 87 -6.97 11.08 29.14
N GLU A 88 -6.29 11.81 30.02
CA GLU A 88 -6.04 11.36 31.39
C GLU A 88 -7.38 11.11 32.06
N VAL A 89 -7.77 9.83 32.14
CA VAL A 89 -8.93 9.44 32.92
C VAL A 89 -8.47 9.35 34.37
N GLU A 90 -8.73 10.38 35.17
CA GLU A 90 -8.54 10.32 36.62
C GLU A 90 -9.44 9.22 37.20
N TYR A 91 -8.83 8.08 37.55
CA TYR A 91 -9.49 7.00 38.26
C TYR A 91 -9.67 7.42 39.72
N THR A 92 -10.87 7.90 40.08
CA THR A 92 -11.21 8.07 41.49
C THR A 92 -11.57 6.70 42.08
N PRO A 93 -10.83 6.20 43.09
CA PRO A 93 -11.15 4.91 43.70
C PRO A 93 -12.51 4.99 44.37
N LEU A 94 -13.40 4.04 44.07
CA LEU A 94 -14.63 3.85 44.82
C LEU A 94 -14.28 3.60 46.29
N LYS A 95 -14.77 4.47 47.17
CA LYS A 95 -14.69 4.25 48.62
C LYS A 95 -15.45 2.97 48.94
N TYR A 96 -14.76 2.00 49.52
CA TYR A 96 -15.40 0.84 50.13
C TYR A 96 -16.28 1.33 51.28
N ILE A 97 -17.53 0.90 51.26
CA ILE A 97 -18.47 1.10 52.36
C ILE A 97 -18.21 -0.05 53.34
N ASP A 98 -17.86 0.29 54.58
CA ASP A 98 -17.66 -0.63 55.71
C ASP A 98 -18.93 -1.38 56.11
#